data_AF-E8NFB0-F1
#
_entry.id   AF-E8NFB0-F1
#
_cell.length_a   1.000
_cell.length_b   1.000
_cell.length_c   1.000
_cell.angle_alpha   90.00
_cell.angle_beta   90.00
_cell.angle_gamma   90.00
#
_symmetry.space_group_name_H-M   'P 1'
#
loop_
_entity.id
_entity.type
_entity.pdbx_description
1 polymer ?
#
loop_
_entity_poly.entity_id
_entity_poly.type
_entity_poly.pdbx_seq_one_letter_code
_entity_poly.pdbx_strand_id
1 'polypeptide(L)'
;MSDEESGSLIQQRMRFDRARTAAIWTLIGAVFLALSSVWTLMSEGADAPWWRWGAAITFLVLTVYGVIRLVSAVGSLRRFTAEHGPDAGRQKPVDRP
;
A
#
# COMPACT_ATOMS: atom_id res chain seq x y z
N MET A 1 -9.19 -33.06 7.78
CA MET A 1 -8.00 -32.30 7.34
C MET A 1 -8.43 -31.31 6.26
N SER A 2 -9.33 -30.39 6.60
CA SER A 2 -10.03 -29.46 5.67
C SER A 2 -10.25 -28.08 6.31
N ASP A 3 -10.42 -28.05 7.64
CA ASP A 3 -10.78 -26.82 8.36
C ASP A 3 -9.53 -25.98 8.69
N GLU A 4 -8.38 -26.61 8.98
CA GLU A 4 -7.10 -25.92 9.17
C GLU A 4 -6.59 -25.25 7.89
N GLU A 5 -6.74 -25.92 6.74
CA GLU A 5 -6.32 -25.39 5.44
C GLU A 5 -7.19 -24.19 5.04
N SER A 6 -8.51 -24.29 5.24
CA SER A 6 -9.45 -23.19 5.05
C SER A 6 -9.15 -22.00 5.99
N GLY A 7 -8.82 -22.27 7.25
CA GLY A 7 -8.41 -21.26 8.23
C GLY A 7 -7.12 -20.53 7.81
N SER A 8 -6.12 -21.26 7.34
CA SER A 8 -4.85 -20.73 6.83
C SER A 8 -5.05 -19.79 5.62
N LEU A 9 -5.91 -20.19 4.67
CA LEU A 9 -6.23 -19.38 3.47
C LEU A 9 -6.96 -18.07 3.81
N ILE A 10 -7.90 -18.10 4.77
CA ILE A 10 -8.59 -16.90 5.24
C ILE A 10 -7.61 -15.93 5.91
N GLN A 11 -6.69 -16.44 6.75
CA GLN A 11 -5.68 -15.62 7.40
C GLN A 11 -4.69 -15.02 6.39
N GLN A 12 -4.25 -15.78 5.37
CA GLN A 12 -3.41 -15.26 4.29
C GLN A 12 -4.09 -14.14 3.53
N ARG A 13 -5.36 -14.32 3.13
CA ARG A 13 -6.12 -13.27 2.43
C ARG A 13 -6.25 -11.99 3.27
N MET A 14 -6.57 -12.13 4.56
CA MET A 14 -6.62 -10.99 5.47
C MET A 14 -5.27 -10.26 5.58
N ARG A 15 -4.14 -10.99 5.59
CA ARG A 15 -2.81 -10.38 5.59
C ARG A 15 -2.56 -9.59 4.30
N PHE A 16 -2.94 -10.12 3.15
CA PHE A 16 -2.80 -9.41 1.88
C PHE A 16 -3.67 -8.15 1.81
N ASP A 17 -4.93 -8.21 2.26
CA ASP A 17 -5.83 -7.05 2.28
C ASP A 17 -5.32 -5.95 3.21
N ARG A 18 -4.82 -6.31 4.40
CA ARG A 18 -4.18 -5.33 5.31
C ARG A 18 -2.92 -4.72 4.71
N ALA A 19 -2.06 -5.55 4.10
CA ALA A 19 -0.83 -5.07 3.47
C ALA A 19 -1.13 -4.10 2.31
N ARG A 20 -2.14 -4.41 1.48
CA ARG A 20 -2.61 -3.54 0.41
C ARG A 20 -3.17 -2.24 0.95
N THR A 21 -4.04 -2.31 1.95
CA THR A 21 -4.65 -1.12 2.57
C THR A 21 -3.59 -0.22 3.19
N ALA A 22 -2.63 -0.78 3.93
CA ALA A 22 -1.51 -0.04 4.49
C ALA A 22 -0.62 0.59 3.40
N ALA A 23 -0.35 -0.13 2.31
CA ALA A 23 0.41 0.40 1.18
C ALA A 23 -0.32 1.56 0.48
N ILE A 24 -1.64 1.47 0.30
CA ILE A 24 -2.47 2.55 -0.26
C ILE A 24 -2.40 3.79 0.63
N TRP A 25 -2.64 3.65 1.94
CA TRP A 25 -2.58 4.79 2.86
C TRP A 25 -1.18 5.41 2.94
N THR A 26 -0.14 4.58 2.93
CA THR A 26 1.25 5.05 2.88
C THR A 26 1.51 5.87 1.61
N LEU A 27 1.04 5.38 0.45
CA LEU A 27 1.21 6.06 -0.82
C LEU A 27 0.46 7.40 -0.87
N ILE A 28 -0.80 7.43 -0.40
CA ILE A 28 -1.59 8.66 -0.31
C ILE A 28 -0.85 9.72 0.54
N GLY A 29 -0.38 9.32 1.72
CA GLY A 29 0.37 10.22 2.61
C GLY A 29 1.68 10.72 1.97
N ALA A 30 2.43 9.83 1.34
CA ALA A 30 3.69 10.18 0.67
C ALA A 30 3.47 11.17 -0.49
N VAL A 31 2.46 10.92 -1.34
CA VAL A 31 2.09 11.83 -2.44
C VAL A 31 1.67 13.20 -1.91
N PHE A 32 0.86 13.24 -0.85
CA PHE A 32 0.42 14.51 -0.26
C PHE A 32 1.60 15.33 0.29
N LEU A 33 2.53 14.67 0.99
CA LEU A 33 3.74 15.32 1.52
C LEU A 33 4.69 15.78 0.41
N ALA A 34 4.84 14.98 -0.65
CA ALA A 34 5.64 15.36 -1.81
C ALA A 34 5.07 16.59 -2.51
N LEU A 35 3.75 16.62 -2.77
CA LEU A 35 3.07 17.77 -3.38
C LEU A 35 3.20 19.03 -2.52
N SER A 36 2.98 18.91 -1.20
CA SER A 36 3.14 20.03 -0.25
C SER A 36 4.57 20.59 -0.26
N SER A 37 5.56 19.70 -0.31
CA SER A 37 6.97 20.09 -0.34
C SER A 37 7.34 20.81 -1.64
N VAL A 38 6.86 20.30 -2.79
CA VAL A 38 7.06 20.94 -4.09
C VAL A 38 6.36 22.30 -4.13
N TRP A 39 5.12 22.39 -3.65
CA TRP A 39 4.38 23.65 -3.58
C TRP A 39 5.13 24.69 -2.74
N THR A 40 5.64 24.27 -1.57
CA THR A 40 6.42 25.15 -0.69
C THR A 40 7.69 25.64 -1.39
N LEU A 41 8.43 24.76 -2.06
CA LEU A 41 9.62 25.13 -2.84
C LEU A 41 9.27 26.09 -4.00
N MET A 42 8.15 25.89 -4.69
CA MET A 42 7.70 26.81 -5.74
C MET A 42 7.31 28.18 -5.18
N SER A 43 6.75 28.24 -3.97
CA SER A 43 6.36 29.50 -3.33
C SER A 43 7.54 30.32 -2.82
N GLU A 44 8.61 29.65 -2.40
CA GLU A 44 9.81 30.31 -1.84
C GLU A 44 10.94 30.48 -2.87
N GLY A 45 10.88 29.72 -3.97
CA GLY A 45 11.85 29.83 -5.05
C GLY A 45 13.29 29.54 -4.60
N ALA A 46 14.22 30.37 -5.07
CA ALA A 46 15.66 30.22 -4.77
C ALA A 46 16.02 30.62 -3.33
N ASP A 47 15.14 31.32 -2.62
CA ASP A 47 15.35 31.73 -1.23
C ASP A 47 15.00 30.61 -0.23
N ALA A 48 14.55 29.45 -0.73
CA ALA A 48 14.19 28.32 0.10
C ALA A 48 15.43 27.76 0.84
N PRO A 49 15.36 27.57 2.16
CA PRO A 49 16.44 26.96 2.93
C PRO A 49 16.85 25.59 2.38
N TRP A 50 18.15 25.29 2.36
CA TRP A 50 18.70 24.06 1.79
C TRP A 50 18.07 22.76 2.34
N TRP A 51 17.62 22.74 3.59
CA TRP A 51 16.99 21.57 4.21
C TRP A 51 15.64 21.20 3.56
N ARG A 52 14.95 22.16 2.93
CA ARG A 52 13.69 21.90 2.21
C ARG A 52 13.90 21.04 0.97
N TRP A 53 15.03 21.20 0.28
CA TRP A 53 15.42 20.34 -0.83
C TRP A 53 15.64 18.91 -0.35
N GLY A 54 16.31 18.73 0.80
CA GLY A 54 16.48 17.43 1.44
C GLY A 54 15.14 16.78 1.82
N ALA A 55 14.20 17.56 2.36
CA ALA A 55 12.85 17.08 2.65
C ALA A 55 12.09 16.66 1.38
N ALA A 56 12.14 17.47 0.32
CA ALA A 56 11.49 17.14 -0.96
C ALA A 56 12.03 15.85 -1.57
N ILE A 57 13.36 15.67 -1.59
CA ILE A 57 13.99 14.41 -2.04
C ILE A 57 13.53 13.23 -1.19
N THR A 58 13.49 13.40 0.12
CA THR A 58 13.05 12.34 1.05
C THR A 58 11.60 11.91 0.76
N PHE A 59 10.69 12.86 0.57
CA PHE A 59 9.29 12.53 0.25
C PHE A 59 9.12 11.92 -1.15
N LEU A 60 9.95 12.32 -2.11
CA LEU A 60 10.03 11.67 -3.42
C LEU A 60 10.44 10.19 -3.28
N VAL A 61 11.49 9.91 -2.52
CA VAL A 61 11.95 8.53 -2.26
C VAL A 61 10.89 7.71 -1.55
N LEU A 62 10.23 8.28 -0.53
CA LEU A 62 9.13 7.61 0.18
C LEU A 62 7.94 7.32 -0.74
N THR A 63 7.64 8.22 -1.68
CA THR A 63 6.59 8.03 -2.68
C THR A 63 6.94 6.85 -3.60
N VAL A 64 8.16 6.80 -4.13
CA VAL A 64 8.64 5.68 -4.98
C VAL A 64 8.59 4.37 -4.19
N TYR A 65 9.06 4.36 -2.95
CA TYR A 65 8.98 3.19 -2.07
C TYR A 65 7.54 2.72 -1.85
N GLY A 66 6.61 3.65 -1.63
CA GLY A 66 5.17 3.36 -1.52
C GLY A 66 4.61 2.70 -2.77
N VAL A 67 4.97 3.19 -3.96
CA VAL A 67 4.58 2.60 -5.25
C VAL A 67 5.11 1.17 -5.38
N ILE A 68 6.39 0.94 -5.11
CA ILE A 68 7.01 -0.39 -5.17
C ILE A 68 6.26 -1.37 -4.23
N ARG A 69 5.95 -0.93 -3.01
CA ARG A 69 5.22 -1.76 -2.04
C ARG A 69 3.82 -2.10 -2.52
N LEU A 70 3.12 -1.15 -3.13
CA LEU A 70 1.80 -1.38 -3.69
C LEU A 70 1.83 -2.37 -4.86
N VAL A 71 2.78 -2.20 -5.79
CA VAL A 71 2.97 -3.12 -6.92
C VAL A 71 3.28 -4.53 -6.42
N SER A 72 4.15 -4.66 -5.43
CA SER A 72 4.49 -5.95 -4.81
C SER A 72 3.27 -6.60 -4.12
N ALA A 73 2.47 -5.83 -3.38
CA ALA A 73 1.25 -6.32 -2.75
C ALA A 73 0.21 -6.79 -3.78
N VAL A 74 0.00 -6.04 -4.86
CA VAL A 74 -0.90 -6.43 -5.97
C VAL A 74 -0.38 -7.66 -6.70
N GLY A 75 0.93 -7.75 -6.93
CA GLY A 75 1.58 -8.91 -7.53
C GLY A 75 1.40 -10.17 -6.68
N SER A 76 1.53 -10.05 -5.37
CA SER A 76 1.34 -11.15 -4.41
C SER A 76 -0.09 -11.66 -4.41
N LEU A 77 -1.07 -10.75 -4.45
CA LEU A 77 -2.49 -11.12 -4.57
C LEU A 77 -2.79 -11.82 -5.90
N ARG A 78 -2.25 -11.32 -7.02
CA ARG A 78 -2.40 -11.95 -8.34
C ARG A 78 -1.83 -13.37 -8.37
N ARG A 79 -0.66 -13.60 -7.78
CA ARG A 79 -0.05 -14.94 -7.69
C ARG A 79 -0.91 -15.88 -6.83
N PHE A 80 -1.37 -15.40 -5.67
CA PHE A 80 -2.27 -16.16 -4.80
C PHE A 80 -3.56 -16.59 -5.53
N THR A 81 -4.18 -15.66 -6.27
CA THR A 81 -5.38 -15.95 -7.07
C THR A 81 -5.13 -16.91 -8.22
N ALA A 82 -3.94 -16.86 -8.85
CA ALA A 82 -3.57 -17.78 -9.90
C ALA A 82 -3.34 -19.22 -9.38
N GLU A 83 -2.83 -19.36 -8.14
CA GLU A 83 -2.55 -20.66 -7.53
C GLU A 83 -3.79 -21.30 -6.86
N HIS A 84 -4.65 -20.51 -6.22
CA HIS A 84 -5.75 -21.04 -5.39
C HIS A 84 -7.16 -20.76 -5.94
N GLY A 85 -7.26 -19.98 -7.03
CA GLY A 85 -8.53 -19.59 -7.64
C GLY A 85 -9.12 -18.28 -7.08
N PRO A 86 -10.02 -17.63 -7.84
CA PRO A 86 -10.57 -16.28 -7.53
C PRO A 86 -11.35 -16.17 -6.21
N ASP A 87 -11.89 -17.28 -5.70
CA ASP A 87 -12.66 -17.31 -4.45
C ASP A 87 -11.90 -17.90 -3.25
N ALA A 88 -10.60 -18.19 -3.39
CA ALA A 88 -9.79 -18.66 -2.27
C ALA A 88 -9.84 -17.68 -1.07
N GLY A 89 -10.18 -18.22 0.11
CA GLY A 89 -10.24 -17.46 1.36
C GLY A 89 -11.34 -16.40 1.44
N ARG A 90 -12.34 -16.39 0.55
CA ARG A 90 -13.45 -15.42 0.60
C ARG A 90 -14.38 -15.76 1.77
N GLN A 91 -14.51 -14.85 2.72
CA GLN A 91 -15.51 -15.00 3.78
C GLN A 91 -16.90 -14.78 3.18
N LYS A 92 -17.76 -15.81 3.24
CA LYS A 92 -19.18 -15.62 2.99
C LYS A 92 -19.79 -14.95 4.23
N PRO A 93 -20.51 -13.83 4.09
CA PRO A 93 -21.23 -13.25 5.22
C PRO A 93 -22.19 -14.32 5.76
N VAL A 94 -22.18 -14.52 7.08
CA VAL A 94 -23.14 -15.39 7.74
C VAL A 94 -24.42 -14.58 7.83
N ASP A 95 -25.41 -14.90 6.99
CA ASP A 95 -26.75 -14.36 7.14
C ASP A 95 -27.23 -14.72 8.55
N ARG A 96 -27.43 -13.70 9.39
CA ARG A 96 -28.05 -13.89 10.70
C ARG A 96 -29.56 -14.01 10.49
N PRO A 97 -30.21 -15.00 11.14
CA PRO A 97 -31.66 -15.19 11.05
C PRO A 97 -32.44 -14.01 11.65
#